data_AF-A0A2N6GFW5-F1
#
_entry.id   AF-A0A2N6GFW5-F1
#
_cell.length_a   1.000
_cell.length_b   1.000
_cell.length_c   1.000
_cell.angle_alpha   90.00
_cell.angle_beta   90.00
_cell.angle_gamma   90.00
#
_symmetry.space_group_name_H-M   'P 1'
#
loop_
_entity.id
_entity.type
_entity.pdbx_description
1 polymer ?
#
loop_
_entity_poly.entity_id
_entity_poly.type
_entity_poly.pdbx_seq_one_letter_code
_entity_poly.pdbx_strand_id
1 'polypeptide(L)'
;MEVTYSAIQSNIQDPNGANLPPIATDSVTSTSQNAAGIFKSNFWDPAGYASNGFKTYEPLYPVGVLGAFPFEADLGLPAPDLVLLYFGPDGIPNTGDEALAAHQTAMPSAISHDPLVTAPYSANEPQLFEGYVEHLPFFINLPIGATIENFKRFTAEGIPILPTDDQGRENAYPLYRVEARDQGSKEVLAQVDVVLPVASEADCQQCHASQQVCDATTEYTLTCDDIANTSSYVTFIEDANDAPGETPEQRVINAAKINILRLHDDKHGTDLDVRRNIVCASCHYTPALDLAHLGPNDDNGKEQTQHISMSRAMHASHGNLNKLPKFDHLFPDMPPPSERTVAQQEEILQAACYNCHPGKRTKCLRGAMGGGGIVCQDCHGQMAQVGDDFTENFPIDGSMDLTKRVPWASEPMCQSCHIGDVRQVAQLKNSGQLNDVSINATDNNGNPDGLRLNMAYNISAHSINGGSDSLALLNYSDSRFASNKALYRLSGGDDGSDKGHGGLSCEGCHGSTHAIWPNKNALANDNATSTSVQGHTGTIIECTVCHEGSLGNTLEGPHGMHPVGNTSFSDGGHEDIAENNPNACRACHGQNGEGSVLSRTATTRTLQGKEDNETFVLAKGTPVTCTLCHENEL
;
A
#
# COMPACT_ATOMS: atom_id res chain seq x y z
N MET A 1 27.95 8.61 3.85
CA MET A 1 27.21 7.39 3.48
C MET A 1 26.34 7.74 2.31
N GLU A 2 26.24 6.86 1.33
CA GLU A 2 25.27 6.96 0.22
C GLU A 2 24.36 5.75 0.25
N VAL A 3 23.17 5.86 -0.35
CA VAL A 3 22.22 4.76 -0.43
C VAL A 3 21.97 4.44 -1.89
N THR A 4 21.97 3.16 -2.24
CA THR A 4 21.71 2.66 -3.58
C THR A 4 20.55 1.67 -3.62
N TYR A 5 19.86 1.56 -4.75
CA TYR A 5 18.88 0.51 -5.05
C TYR A 5 19.23 -0.25 -6.33
N SER A 6 18.91 -1.54 -6.37
CA SER A 6 19.03 -2.39 -7.57
C SER A 6 17.90 -3.40 -7.62
N ALA A 7 17.48 -3.81 -8.81
CA ALA A 7 16.57 -4.94 -8.96
C ALA A 7 17.32 -6.25 -8.70
N ILE A 8 16.70 -7.20 -8.01
CA ILE A 8 17.30 -8.52 -7.78
C ILE A 8 16.32 -9.63 -8.14
N GLN A 9 16.85 -10.86 -8.23
CA GLN A 9 16.02 -12.01 -8.55
C GLN A 9 15.00 -12.29 -7.42
N SER A 10 13.71 -12.19 -7.76
CA SER A 10 12.60 -12.61 -6.91
C SER A 10 12.46 -14.13 -6.79
N ASN A 11 11.80 -14.60 -5.72
CA ASN A 11 11.39 -15.99 -5.62
C ASN A 11 10.27 -16.28 -6.64
N ILE A 12 10.51 -17.21 -7.56
CA ILE A 12 9.55 -17.61 -8.61
C ILE A 12 8.42 -18.50 -8.05
N GLN A 13 8.58 -19.02 -6.83
CA GLN A 13 7.55 -19.83 -6.14
C GLN A 13 6.59 -19.00 -5.27
N ASP A 14 6.67 -17.67 -5.34
CA ASP A 14 5.78 -16.76 -4.62
C ASP A 14 4.28 -16.82 -5.04
N PRO A 15 3.89 -17.14 -6.30
CA PRO A 15 2.46 -17.22 -6.61
C PRO A 15 1.83 -18.50 -6.03
N ASN A 16 0.73 -18.32 -5.29
CA ASN A 16 -0.09 -19.35 -4.65
C ASN A 16 -0.86 -20.27 -5.63
N GLY A 17 -0.24 -20.70 -6.74
CA GLY A 17 -0.85 -21.62 -7.69
C GLY A 17 0.20 -22.51 -8.35
N ALA A 18 0.10 -23.82 -8.15
CA ALA A 18 0.99 -24.81 -8.74
C ALA A 18 0.85 -24.96 -10.27
N ASN A 19 0.07 -24.13 -10.97
CA ASN A 19 -0.29 -24.35 -12.38
C ASN A 19 -0.53 -23.05 -13.19
N LEU A 20 0.30 -22.02 -13.03
CA LEU A 20 0.43 -21.00 -14.07
C LEU A 20 1.90 -20.91 -14.47
N PRO A 21 2.32 -21.53 -15.60
CA PRO A 21 3.62 -21.18 -16.18
C PRO A 21 3.63 -19.68 -16.51
N PRO A 22 4.81 -19.02 -16.48
CA PRO A 22 4.92 -17.62 -16.86
C PRO A 22 4.58 -17.49 -18.35
N ILE A 23 3.44 -16.90 -18.66
CA ILE A 23 3.10 -16.51 -20.02
C ILE A 23 3.54 -15.05 -20.16
N ALA A 24 4.73 -14.88 -20.74
CA ALA A 24 5.32 -13.61 -21.09
C ALA A 24 4.55 -12.95 -22.26
N THR A 25 3.29 -12.56 -22.05
CA THR A 25 2.51 -11.73 -23.00
C THR A 25 1.52 -10.77 -22.33
N ASP A 26 1.37 -10.82 -20.99
CA ASP A 26 0.15 -10.33 -20.33
C ASP A 26 0.34 -9.02 -19.53
N SER A 27 1.38 -8.24 -19.85
CA SER A 27 1.54 -6.90 -19.27
C SER A 27 0.73 -5.89 -20.08
N VAL A 28 -0.07 -5.10 -19.37
CA VAL A 28 -0.95 -4.03 -19.89
C VAL A 28 -0.15 -2.90 -20.58
N THR A 29 1.18 -3.00 -20.60
CA THR A 29 2.13 -2.09 -21.25
C THR A 29 3.21 -2.80 -22.10
N SER A 30 3.11 -4.11 -22.40
CA SER A 30 4.10 -4.81 -23.23
C SER A 30 3.66 -4.95 -24.69
N THR A 31 4.28 -4.21 -25.59
CA THR A 31 4.22 -4.37 -27.05
C THR A 31 5.05 -5.59 -27.50
N SER A 32 4.65 -6.25 -28.59
CA SER A 32 5.04 -7.63 -28.97
C SER A 32 6.26 -7.73 -29.88
N GLN A 33 6.94 -6.62 -30.17
CA GLN A 33 8.20 -6.66 -30.89
C GLN A 33 9.36 -6.58 -29.90
N ASN A 34 10.02 -7.72 -29.64
CA ASN A 34 11.41 -7.91 -30.06
C ASN A 34 11.93 -9.33 -29.77
N ALA A 35 12.68 -9.87 -30.72
CA ALA A 35 13.51 -11.05 -30.54
C ALA A 35 14.70 -10.78 -29.60
N ALA A 36 15.25 -11.84 -29.00
CA ALA A 36 16.51 -11.92 -28.24
C ALA A 36 17.01 -10.61 -27.58
N GLY A 37 16.30 -10.16 -26.54
CA GLY A 37 16.56 -8.92 -25.79
C GLY A 37 15.24 -8.45 -25.17
N ILE A 38 15.05 -8.77 -23.90
CA ILE A 38 13.74 -8.77 -23.21
C ILE A 38 13.23 -7.35 -22.98
N PHE A 39 11.99 -7.08 -23.38
CA PHE A 39 11.37 -5.77 -23.35
C PHE A 39 10.44 -5.63 -22.13
N LYS A 40 10.77 -4.72 -21.20
CA LYS A 40 9.99 -4.51 -19.96
C LYS A 40 8.90 -3.45 -20.12
N SER A 41 9.16 -2.37 -20.87
CA SER A 41 8.24 -1.23 -21.00
C SER A 41 8.50 -0.40 -22.25
N ASN A 42 7.44 0.15 -22.85
CA ASN A 42 7.51 1.16 -23.90
C ASN A 42 7.20 2.59 -23.38
N PHE A 43 7.36 2.82 -22.07
CA PHE A 43 6.92 4.04 -21.40
C PHE A 43 7.37 5.32 -22.13
N TRP A 44 8.65 5.41 -22.47
CA TRP A 44 9.21 6.53 -23.24
C TRP A 44 9.39 6.24 -24.74
N ASP A 45 8.92 5.11 -25.25
CA ASP A 45 9.04 4.75 -26.65
C ASP A 45 8.21 5.72 -27.53
N PRO A 46 8.80 6.32 -28.59
CA PRO A 46 8.10 7.23 -29.48
C PRO A 46 6.99 6.55 -30.29
N ALA A 47 5.73 6.73 -29.89
CA ALA A 47 4.57 6.47 -30.73
C ALA A 47 4.22 7.71 -31.59
N GLY A 48 4.99 7.98 -32.64
CA GLY A 48 4.79 9.16 -33.52
C GLY A 48 5.58 10.39 -33.06
N TYR A 49 4.97 11.59 -33.06
CA TYR A 49 5.67 12.86 -32.69
C TYR A 49 6.00 13.00 -31.18
N ALA A 50 5.49 12.11 -30.32
CA ALA A 50 5.77 12.09 -28.88
C ALA A 50 5.57 10.67 -28.31
N SER A 51 6.26 10.35 -27.21
CA SER A 51 6.14 9.06 -26.51
C SER A 51 4.79 8.86 -25.82
N ASN A 52 4.45 7.61 -25.51
CA ASN A 52 3.21 7.28 -24.80
C ASN A 52 3.17 7.89 -23.39
N GLY A 53 4.29 7.81 -22.65
CA GLY A 53 4.46 8.44 -21.35
C GLY A 53 4.25 9.95 -21.42
N PHE A 54 4.84 10.63 -22.40
CA PHE A 54 4.65 12.08 -22.56
C PHE A 54 3.18 12.45 -22.79
N LYS A 55 2.51 11.80 -23.76
CA LYS A 55 1.10 12.10 -24.06
C LYS A 55 0.17 11.85 -22.88
N THR A 56 0.50 10.85 -22.05
CA THR A 56 -0.30 10.49 -20.88
C THR A 56 -0.07 11.50 -19.75
N TYR A 57 1.18 11.80 -19.43
CA TYR A 57 1.49 12.59 -18.23
C TYR A 57 1.55 14.09 -18.46
N GLU A 58 1.82 14.59 -19.67
CA GLU A 58 1.97 16.04 -19.90
C GLU A 58 0.80 16.87 -19.37
N PRO A 59 -0.48 16.51 -19.59
CA PRO A 59 -1.60 17.26 -19.04
C PRO A 59 -1.59 17.38 -17.49
N LEU A 60 -0.91 16.46 -16.80
CA LEU A 60 -0.80 16.47 -15.35
C LEU A 60 0.28 17.43 -14.84
N TYR A 61 1.27 17.76 -15.67
CA TYR A 61 2.29 18.77 -15.37
C TYR A 61 1.84 20.17 -15.77
N PRO A 62 2.39 21.23 -15.17
CA PRO A 62 2.24 22.57 -15.70
C PRO A 62 2.79 22.65 -17.13
N VAL A 63 2.17 23.51 -17.96
CA VAL A 63 2.48 23.63 -19.40
C VAL A 63 3.98 23.68 -19.67
N GLY A 64 4.49 22.71 -20.43
CA GLY A 64 5.88 22.70 -20.90
C GLY A 64 6.92 22.26 -19.86
N VAL A 65 6.51 21.95 -18.63
CA VAL A 65 7.44 21.47 -17.58
C VAL A 65 7.96 20.07 -17.93
N LEU A 66 7.09 19.10 -18.26
CA LEU A 66 7.54 17.76 -18.61
C LEU A 66 8.45 17.79 -19.86
N GLY A 67 8.13 18.67 -20.81
CA GLY A 67 8.90 18.89 -22.04
C GLY A 67 10.33 19.40 -21.83
N ALA A 68 10.67 19.87 -20.63
CA ALA A 68 12.02 20.30 -20.28
C ALA A 68 12.96 19.14 -19.89
N PHE A 69 12.42 17.93 -19.71
CA PHE A 69 13.16 16.75 -19.28
C PHE A 69 13.43 15.77 -20.43
N PRO A 70 14.51 14.97 -20.35
CA PRO A 70 14.76 13.89 -21.29
C PRO A 70 13.73 12.76 -21.19
N PHE A 71 13.41 12.16 -22.34
CA PHE A 71 12.49 11.02 -22.50
C PHE A 71 13.28 9.77 -22.94
N GLU A 72 14.23 9.36 -22.12
CA GLU A 72 15.06 8.19 -22.38
C GLU A 72 14.47 6.94 -21.72
N ALA A 73 14.61 5.77 -22.35
CA ALA A 73 13.97 4.52 -21.91
C ALA A 73 14.26 4.13 -20.45
N ASP A 74 15.41 4.55 -19.91
CA ASP A 74 15.87 4.16 -18.58
C ASP A 74 15.82 5.29 -17.53
N LEU A 75 14.96 6.29 -17.74
CA LEU A 75 14.65 7.32 -16.75
C LEU A 75 13.20 7.21 -16.29
N GLY A 76 12.95 7.56 -15.03
CA GLY A 76 11.61 7.68 -14.47
C GLY A 76 10.89 8.97 -14.90
N LEU A 77 9.69 9.16 -14.35
CA LEU A 77 8.98 10.43 -14.42
C LEU A 77 9.72 11.50 -13.58
N PRO A 78 9.83 12.75 -14.07
CA PRO A 78 10.34 13.84 -13.24
C PRO A 78 9.45 14.05 -12.02
N ALA A 79 9.98 13.88 -10.82
CA ALA A 79 9.28 14.14 -9.57
C ALA A 79 9.76 15.47 -8.97
N PRO A 80 8.84 16.37 -8.56
CA PRO A 80 9.24 17.65 -8.00
C PRO A 80 9.94 17.47 -6.65
N ASP A 81 10.95 18.28 -6.40
CA ASP A 81 11.57 18.40 -5.08
C ASP A 81 10.64 19.20 -4.16
N LEU A 82 9.81 18.50 -3.41
CA LEU A 82 8.82 19.12 -2.53
C LEU A 82 9.45 20.01 -1.45
N VAL A 83 10.65 19.66 -0.97
CA VAL A 83 11.35 20.47 0.04
C VAL A 83 11.77 21.79 -0.58
N LEU A 84 12.43 21.76 -1.72
CA LEU A 84 12.85 22.99 -2.40
C LEU A 84 11.66 23.84 -2.86
N LEU A 85 10.56 23.19 -3.27
CA LEU A 85 9.33 23.85 -3.71
C LEU A 85 8.62 24.62 -2.59
N TYR A 86 8.64 24.09 -1.36
CA TYR A 86 7.84 24.64 -0.25
C TYR A 86 8.65 25.27 0.88
N PHE A 87 9.88 24.84 1.09
CA PHE A 87 10.76 25.26 2.18
C PHE A 87 12.06 25.90 1.68
N GLY A 88 12.34 25.85 0.37
CA GLY A 88 13.57 26.43 -0.16
C GLY A 88 14.85 25.72 0.31
N PRO A 89 16.03 26.20 -0.13
CA PRO A 89 17.32 25.66 0.30
C PRO A 89 17.61 25.84 1.80
N ASP A 90 17.02 26.84 2.45
CA ASP A 90 17.21 27.07 3.90
C ASP A 90 16.33 26.18 4.78
N GLY A 91 15.36 25.46 4.18
CA GLY A 91 14.45 24.57 4.87
C GLY A 91 13.35 25.29 5.66
N ILE A 92 13.14 26.59 5.42
CA ILE A 92 12.16 27.42 6.11
C ILE A 92 11.09 27.89 5.10
N PRO A 93 9.79 27.60 5.33
CA PRO A 93 8.75 28.07 4.43
C PRO A 93 8.57 29.59 4.46
N ASN A 94 8.22 30.14 3.29
CA ASN A 94 7.90 31.54 3.01
C ASN A 94 9.05 32.54 3.21
N THR A 95 10.29 32.12 2.94
CA THR A 95 11.48 32.99 3.00
C THR A 95 11.79 33.65 1.64
N GLY A 96 11.16 33.17 0.56
CA GLY A 96 11.29 33.70 -0.79
C GLY A 96 12.46 33.10 -1.58
N ASP A 97 13.10 32.05 -1.06
CA ASP A 97 14.12 31.27 -1.77
C ASP A 97 13.57 29.92 -2.31
N GLU A 98 12.26 29.68 -2.18
CA GLU A 98 11.59 28.51 -2.72
C GLU A 98 11.67 28.46 -4.24
N ALA A 99 11.90 27.26 -4.78
CA ALA A 99 12.08 27.06 -6.20
C ALA A 99 11.50 25.72 -6.67
N LEU A 100 10.92 25.72 -7.88
CA LEU A 100 10.57 24.48 -8.56
C LEU A 100 11.84 23.82 -9.09
N ALA A 101 12.20 22.68 -8.52
CA ALA A 101 13.11 21.72 -9.11
C ALA A 101 12.44 20.36 -9.21
N ALA A 102 12.96 19.48 -10.06
CA ALA A 102 12.54 18.09 -10.13
C ALA A 102 13.74 17.20 -10.41
N HIS A 103 13.66 15.97 -9.92
CA HIS A 103 14.66 14.92 -10.12
C HIS A 103 14.07 13.84 -11.03
N GLN A 104 14.90 13.24 -11.88
CA GLN A 104 14.53 12.09 -12.71
C GLN A 104 15.35 10.89 -12.30
N THR A 105 14.71 9.98 -11.58
CA THR A 105 15.35 8.79 -11.05
C THR A 105 15.71 7.80 -12.15
N ALA A 106 16.91 7.22 -12.10
CA ALA A 106 17.33 6.18 -13.03
C ALA A 106 16.55 4.87 -12.84
N MET A 107 16.34 4.12 -13.92
CA MET A 107 15.82 2.75 -13.80
C MET A 107 16.92 1.81 -13.27
N PRO A 108 16.60 0.77 -12.47
CA PRO A 108 17.59 -0.15 -11.91
C PRO A 108 18.38 -0.99 -12.93
N SER A 109 18.02 -0.89 -14.21
CA SER A 109 18.67 -1.60 -15.32
C SER A 109 19.06 -0.61 -16.42
N ALA A 110 19.59 0.56 -16.07
CA ALA A 110 19.86 1.63 -17.03
C ALA A 110 21.03 1.33 -18.00
N ILE A 111 20.81 1.57 -19.31
CA ILE A 111 21.82 1.46 -20.39
C ILE A 111 22.71 2.69 -20.48
N SER A 112 22.30 3.85 -19.95
CA SER A 112 22.89 5.16 -20.29
C SER A 112 23.84 5.77 -19.24
N HIS A 113 24.23 5.02 -18.20
CA HIS A 113 25.19 5.52 -17.19
C HIS A 113 26.65 5.26 -17.60
N ASP A 114 27.59 6.09 -17.12
CA ASP A 114 29.04 5.86 -17.28
C ASP A 114 29.57 5.02 -16.11
N PRO A 115 30.19 3.84 -16.35
CA PRO A 115 30.47 3.23 -17.65
C PRO A 115 29.26 2.57 -18.30
N LEU A 116 29.15 2.71 -19.62
CA LEU A 116 28.07 2.18 -20.45
C LEU A 116 27.93 0.65 -20.26
N VAL A 117 26.75 0.20 -19.83
CA VAL A 117 26.45 -1.22 -19.63
C VAL A 117 25.81 -1.81 -20.89
N THR A 118 26.43 -2.86 -21.44
CA THR A 118 25.97 -3.47 -22.71
C THR A 118 24.81 -4.46 -22.55
N ALA A 119 24.47 -4.86 -21.31
CA ALA A 119 23.38 -5.79 -21.01
C ALA A 119 22.73 -5.49 -19.63
N PRO A 120 22.20 -4.29 -19.41
CA PRO A 120 21.86 -3.85 -18.06
C PRO A 120 20.62 -4.55 -17.49
N TYR A 121 19.74 -5.06 -18.33
CA TYR A 121 18.65 -5.96 -17.92
C TYR A 121 19.15 -7.31 -17.36
N SER A 122 20.45 -7.61 -17.44
CA SER A 122 21.06 -8.77 -16.77
C SER A 122 22.05 -8.37 -15.67
N ALA A 123 22.46 -7.10 -15.63
CA ALA A 123 23.43 -6.59 -14.66
C ALA A 123 22.75 -6.04 -13.39
N ASN A 124 21.59 -5.37 -13.55
CA ASN A 124 20.85 -4.69 -12.48
C ASN A 124 21.76 -3.84 -11.57
N GLU A 125 22.58 -2.99 -12.18
CA GLU A 125 23.57 -2.18 -11.47
C GLU A 125 22.92 -1.25 -10.42
N PRO A 126 23.51 -1.11 -9.22
CA PRO A 126 23.00 -0.22 -8.19
C PRO A 126 22.92 1.24 -8.66
N GLN A 127 21.75 1.85 -8.50
CA GLN A 127 21.47 3.26 -8.77
C GLN A 127 21.38 4.04 -7.45
N LEU A 128 21.74 5.33 -7.45
CA LEU A 128 21.71 6.17 -6.25
C LEU A 128 20.30 6.64 -5.93
N PHE A 129 19.98 6.73 -4.63
CA PHE A 129 18.91 7.61 -4.17
C PHE A 129 19.42 9.07 -4.26
N GLU A 130 18.82 9.88 -5.13
CA GLU A 130 19.28 11.24 -5.40
C GLU A 130 18.80 12.26 -4.37
N GLY A 131 17.67 11.98 -3.70
CA GLY A 131 17.07 12.88 -2.71
C GLY A 131 17.30 12.44 -1.27
N TYR A 132 17.34 13.41 -0.35
CA TYR A 132 17.21 13.18 1.08
C TYR A 132 16.26 14.23 1.67
N VAL A 133 15.18 13.77 2.29
CA VAL A 133 14.13 14.61 2.86
C VAL A 133 14.20 14.52 4.38
N GLU A 134 14.61 15.62 5.03
CA GLU A 134 14.64 15.69 6.49
C GLU A 134 13.26 15.96 7.08
N HIS A 135 12.51 16.89 6.50
CA HIS A 135 11.14 17.25 6.84
C HIS A 135 10.29 17.21 5.56
N LEU A 136 9.20 16.45 5.54
CA LEU A 136 8.36 16.32 4.34
C LEU A 136 7.21 17.33 4.37
N PRO A 137 7.12 18.28 3.42
CA PRO A 137 5.92 19.09 3.22
C PRO A 137 4.82 18.27 2.52
N PHE A 138 3.97 17.62 3.31
CA PHE A 138 2.85 16.83 2.79
C PHE A 138 1.60 17.68 2.67
N PHE A 139 1.22 18.09 1.45
CA PHE A 139 0.04 18.92 1.16
C PHE A 139 -0.13 20.16 2.05
N ILE A 140 0.96 20.80 2.47
CA ILE A 140 0.95 21.85 3.52
C ILE A 140 0.06 23.07 3.20
N ASN A 141 -0.26 23.29 1.92
CA ASN A 141 -1.16 24.35 1.48
C ASN A 141 -2.64 23.94 1.41
N LEU A 142 -2.95 22.68 1.70
CA LEU A 142 -4.30 22.15 1.82
C LEU A 142 -4.61 21.82 3.29
N PRO A 143 -5.87 21.92 3.74
CA PRO A 143 -6.21 21.62 5.14
C PRO A 143 -5.96 20.17 5.58
N ILE A 144 -5.76 19.26 4.63
CA ILE A 144 -5.40 17.85 4.88
C ILE A 144 -3.91 17.63 5.17
N GLY A 145 -3.08 18.64 4.90
CA GLY A 145 -1.64 18.51 4.96
C GLY A 145 -1.01 18.86 6.29
N ALA A 146 0.27 18.50 6.42
CA ALA A 146 1.12 18.85 7.54
C ALA A 146 2.60 18.71 7.14
N THR A 147 3.49 19.41 7.85
CA THR A 147 4.90 19.07 7.82
C THR A 147 5.13 17.80 8.63
N ILE A 148 5.69 16.78 8.00
CA ILE A 148 6.12 15.57 8.68
C ILE A 148 7.55 15.79 9.18
N GLU A 149 7.65 16.18 10.44
CA GLU A 149 8.92 16.42 11.13
C GLU A 149 9.74 15.15 11.27
N ASN A 150 11.08 15.27 11.20
CA ASN A 150 12.02 14.17 11.36
C ASN A 150 11.75 12.98 10.42
N PHE A 151 11.34 13.27 9.19
CA PHE A 151 11.07 12.27 8.15
C PHE A 151 12.35 11.48 7.78
N LYS A 152 13.48 12.19 7.64
CA LYS A 152 14.87 11.67 7.51
C LYS A 152 15.01 10.46 6.57
N ARG A 153 14.60 10.61 5.31
CA ARG A 153 14.57 9.51 4.33
C ARG A 153 15.25 9.87 3.02
N PHE A 154 15.96 8.88 2.47
CA PHE A 154 16.41 8.91 1.08
C PHE A 154 15.22 8.64 0.15
N THR A 155 15.14 9.35 -0.97
CA THR A 155 14.01 9.26 -1.92
C THR A 155 14.48 8.96 -3.33
N ALA A 156 13.67 8.15 -4.02
CA ALA A 156 13.85 7.74 -5.41
C ALA A 156 12.43 7.63 -6.00
N GLU A 157 11.95 8.73 -6.58
CA GLU A 157 10.56 8.88 -7.00
C GLU A 157 10.41 8.75 -8.52
N GLY A 158 9.19 8.48 -8.98
CA GLY A 158 8.89 8.42 -10.41
C GLY A 158 9.39 7.17 -11.13
N ILE A 159 9.92 6.16 -10.43
CA ILE A 159 10.32 4.86 -11.01
C ILE A 159 9.06 4.06 -11.40
N PRO A 160 8.83 3.75 -12.69
CA PRO A 160 7.75 2.85 -13.09
C PRO A 160 8.08 1.41 -12.68
N ILE A 161 7.25 0.82 -11.81
CA ILE A 161 7.39 -0.58 -11.40
C ILE A 161 6.40 -1.45 -12.18
N LEU A 162 6.89 -2.55 -12.74
CA LEU A 162 6.11 -3.44 -13.60
C LEU A 162 6.10 -4.86 -13.05
N PRO A 163 5.03 -5.65 -13.32
CA PRO A 163 4.94 -7.04 -12.88
C PRO A 163 5.74 -7.97 -13.80
N THR A 164 6.84 -7.51 -14.41
CA THR A 164 7.57 -8.29 -15.42
C THR A 164 9.07 -8.22 -15.13
N ASP A 165 9.68 -9.38 -14.98
CA ASP A 165 11.11 -9.48 -14.65
C ASP A 165 12.02 -9.48 -15.91
N ASP A 166 13.32 -9.55 -15.65
CA ASP A 166 14.38 -9.58 -16.69
C ASP A 166 14.28 -10.77 -17.65
N GLN A 167 13.53 -11.81 -17.29
CA GLN A 167 13.30 -13.01 -18.10
C GLN A 167 11.96 -12.94 -18.86
N GLY A 168 11.25 -11.81 -18.75
CA GLY A 168 9.93 -11.60 -19.33
C GLY A 168 8.81 -12.28 -18.54
N ARG A 169 9.10 -12.83 -17.36
CA ARG A 169 8.12 -13.56 -16.56
C ARG A 169 7.26 -12.60 -15.76
N GLU A 170 6.00 -12.95 -15.58
CA GLU A 170 5.12 -12.25 -14.65
C GLU A 170 5.62 -12.45 -13.21
N ASN A 171 5.76 -11.35 -12.48
CA ASN A 171 6.16 -11.30 -11.09
C ASN A 171 5.53 -10.06 -10.43
N ALA A 172 4.42 -10.28 -9.74
CA ALA A 172 3.71 -9.22 -9.02
C ALA A 172 4.45 -8.70 -7.77
N TYR A 173 5.56 -9.35 -7.37
CA TYR A 173 6.31 -9.05 -6.15
C TYR A 173 7.81 -8.90 -6.46
N PRO A 174 8.19 -7.92 -7.31
CA PRO A 174 9.59 -7.67 -7.63
C PRO A 174 10.37 -7.31 -6.36
N LEU A 175 11.55 -7.91 -6.20
CA LEU A 175 12.48 -7.62 -5.12
C LEU A 175 13.51 -6.60 -5.56
N TYR A 176 13.73 -5.61 -4.69
CA TYR A 176 14.80 -4.63 -4.82
C TYR A 176 15.74 -4.77 -3.64
N ARG A 177 17.04 -4.65 -3.90
CA ARG A 177 18.06 -4.53 -2.87
C ARG A 177 18.32 -3.06 -2.62
N VAL A 178 18.24 -2.64 -1.35
CA VAL A 178 18.66 -1.34 -0.86
C VAL A 178 19.95 -1.52 -0.06
N GLU A 179 20.97 -0.72 -0.38
CA GLU A 179 22.29 -0.79 0.26
C GLU A 179 22.70 0.57 0.79
N ALA A 180 23.17 0.62 2.03
CA ALA A 180 23.94 1.74 2.55
C ALA A 180 25.42 1.50 2.27
N ARG A 181 26.10 2.45 1.65
CA ARG A 181 27.51 2.35 1.25
C ARG A 181 28.33 3.46 1.88
N ASP A 182 29.57 3.15 2.24
CA ASP A 182 30.54 4.16 2.63
C ASP A 182 30.85 5.06 1.42
N GLN A 183 30.89 6.38 1.65
CA GLN A 183 30.96 7.34 0.54
C GLN A 183 32.33 7.34 -0.14
N GLY A 184 33.41 7.04 0.61
CA GLY A 184 34.78 7.05 0.11
C GLY A 184 35.18 5.71 -0.50
N SER A 185 35.06 4.63 0.27
CA SER A 185 35.49 3.29 -0.10
C SER A 185 34.47 2.53 -0.97
N LYS A 186 33.20 2.96 -0.98
CA LYS A 186 32.07 2.28 -1.65
C LYS A 186 31.72 0.92 -1.08
N GLU A 187 32.30 0.54 0.06
CA GLU A 187 31.96 -0.69 0.77
C GLU A 187 30.51 -0.67 1.25
N VAL A 188 29.83 -1.81 1.13
CA VAL A 188 28.47 -1.98 1.65
C VAL A 188 28.54 -2.07 3.18
N LEU A 189 27.87 -1.15 3.85
CA LEU A 189 27.76 -1.07 5.32
C LEU A 189 26.57 -1.89 5.84
N ALA A 190 25.45 -1.83 5.12
CA ALA A 190 24.23 -2.56 5.42
C ALA A 190 23.43 -2.76 4.13
N GLN A 191 22.61 -3.81 4.09
CA GLN A 191 21.73 -4.07 2.96
C GLN A 191 20.43 -4.74 3.40
N VAL A 192 19.38 -4.58 2.61
CA VAL A 192 18.10 -5.24 2.81
C VAL A 192 17.42 -5.46 1.46
N ASP A 193 16.73 -6.59 1.33
CA ASP A 193 15.91 -6.89 0.16
C ASP A 193 14.45 -6.60 0.50
N VAL A 194 13.73 -5.88 -0.35
CA VAL A 194 12.35 -5.41 -0.13
C VAL A 194 11.48 -5.63 -1.36
N VAL A 195 10.19 -5.94 -1.15
CA VAL A 195 9.21 -6.01 -2.24
C VAL A 195 8.75 -4.61 -2.60
N LEU A 196 8.67 -4.31 -3.90
CA LEU A 196 8.02 -3.10 -4.39
C LEU A 196 6.57 -3.37 -4.81
N PRO A 197 5.64 -2.43 -4.56
CA PRO A 197 4.25 -2.59 -4.96
C PRO A 197 4.10 -2.45 -6.48
N VAL A 198 3.25 -3.28 -7.08
CA VAL A 198 2.85 -3.20 -8.49
C VAL A 198 1.36 -2.91 -8.59
N ALA A 199 0.99 -1.99 -9.49
CA ALA A 199 -0.39 -1.52 -9.69
C ALA A 199 -0.85 -1.61 -11.16
N SER A 200 -0.61 -2.74 -11.81
CA SER A 200 -0.87 -2.93 -13.25
C SER A 200 -2.21 -3.60 -13.58
N GLU A 201 -3.00 -3.99 -12.58
CA GLU A 201 -4.24 -4.76 -12.75
C GLU A 201 -5.49 -3.88 -12.60
N ALA A 202 -6.31 -3.84 -13.65
CA ALA A 202 -7.69 -3.36 -13.64
C ALA A 202 -8.47 -4.03 -14.78
N ASP A 203 -9.48 -4.84 -14.44
CA ASP A 203 -10.20 -5.71 -15.38
C ASP A 203 -11.46 -5.05 -15.97
N CYS A 204 -11.33 -3.81 -16.45
CA CYS A 204 -12.45 -3.08 -17.04
C CYS A 204 -13.10 -3.82 -18.22
N GLN A 205 -12.31 -4.60 -18.96
CA GLN A 205 -12.76 -5.42 -20.08
C GLN A 205 -13.83 -6.43 -19.68
N GLN A 206 -13.86 -6.87 -18.42
CA GLN A 206 -14.85 -7.84 -17.96
C GLN A 206 -16.27 -7.37 -18.21
N CYS A 207 -16.55 -6.08 -18.02
CA CYS A 207 -17.90 -5.53 -18.23
C CYS A 207 -17.99 -4.66 -19.48
N HIS A 208 -16.90 -4.01 -19.89
CA HIS A 208 -16.92 -2.97 -20.92
C HIS A 208 -16.41 -3.43 -22.30
N ALA A 209 -15.83 -4.63 -22.43
CA ALA A 209 -15.57 -5.22 -23.74
C ALA A 209 -16.70 -6.15 -24.16
N SER A 210 -16.97 -6.22 -25.46
CA SER A 210 -17.95 -7.17 -25.97
C SER A 210 -17.35 -8.57 -26.04
N GLN A 211 -18.22 -9.58 -25.92
CA GLN A 211 -17.80 -10.99 -26.01
C GLN A 211 -17.10 -11.30 -27.33
N GLN A 212 -17.55 -10.69 -28.43
CA GLN A 212 -17.01 -10.93 -29.77
C GLN A 212 -15.55 -10.51 -29.88
N VAL A 213 -15.17 -9.39 -29.25
CA VAL A 213 -13.79 -8.91 -29.21
C VAL A 213 -12.88 -9.91 -28.47
N CYS A 214 -13.38 -10.49 -27.37
CA CYS A 214 -12.61 -11.42 -26.54
C CYS A 214 -12.50 -12.82 -27.16
N ASP A 215 -13.57 -13.28 -27.82
CA ASP A 215 -13.61 -14.54 -28.58
C ASP A 215 -12.64 -14.52 -29.77
N ALA A 216 -12.41 -13.34 -30.37
CA ALA A 216 -11.55 -13.18 -31.52
C ALA A 216 -10.04 -13.30 -31.21
N THR A 217 -9.64 -13.28 -29.94
CA THR A 217 -8.28 -12.83 -29.60
C THR A 217 -7.48 -13.66 -28.58
N THR A 218 -8.08 -14.33 -27.59
CA THR A 218 -7.32 -14.55 -26.34
C THR A 218 -6.80 -15.95 -26.01
N GLU A 219 -7.06 -17.01 -26.79
CA GLU A 219 -6.89 -18.39 -26.29
C GLU A 219 -7.47 -18.57 -24.84
N TYR A 220 -8.49 -17.77 -24.47
CA TYR A 220 -9.18 -17.74 -23.16
C TYR A 220 -8.43 -17.10 -21.97
N THR A 221 -7.48 -16.17 -22.16
CA THR A 221 -6.79 -15.50 -21.04
C THR A 221 -7.58 -14.38 -20.34
N LEU A 222 -8.50 -13.70 -21.04
CA LEU A 222 -9.34 -12.62 -20.48
C LEU A 222 -10.83 -12.99 -20.49
N THR A 223 -11.53 -12.60 -19.43
CA THR A 223 -12.99 -12.75 -19.29
C THR A 223 -13.72 -11.47 -19.69
N CYS A 224 -14.81 -11.61 -20.42
CA CYS A 224 -15.69 -10.51 -20.86
C CYS A 224 -17.13 -11.00 -20.76
N ASP A 225 -18.04 -10.16 -20.28
CA ASP A 225 -19.44 -10.50 -20.02
C ASP A 225 -20.42 -9.52 -20.73
N ASP A 226 -19.90 -8.51 -21.43
CA ASP A 226 -20.65 -7.47 -22.18
C ASP A 226 -21.75 -6.76 -21.36
N ILE A 227 -21.65 -6.78 -20.03
CA ILE A 227 -22.70 -6.30 -19.11
C ILE A 227 -22.96 -4.80 -19.29
N ALA A 228 -21.93 -4.01 -19.64
CA ALA A 228 -22.06 -2.55 -19.79
C ALA A 228 -22.74 -2.12 -21.11
N ASN A 229 -22.88 -3.03 -22.08
CA ASN A 229 -23.53 -2.77 -23.37
C ASN A 229 -25.05 -2.64 -23.23
N THR A 230 -25.46 -1.50 -22.68
CA THR A 230 -26.83 -1.26 -22.24
C THR A 230 -27.46 -0.03 -22.86
N SER A 231 -26.64 0.87 -23.42
CA SER A 231 -27.12 2.05 -24.13
C SER A 231 -27.29 1.75 -25.61
N SER A 232 -28.51 1.87 -26.12
CA SER A 232 -28.79 1.78 -27.57
C SER A 232 -28.22 2.96 -28.36
N TYR A 233 -27.68 3.98 -27.68
CA TYR A 233 -27.12 5.18 -28.28
C TYR A 233 -25.59 5.10 -28.41
N VAL A 234 -24.96 4.13 -27.75
CA VAL A 234 -23.53 3.87 -27.86
C VAL A 234 -23.30 2.73 -28.84
N THR A 235 -22.42 2.96 -29.81
CA THR A 235 -21.89 1.87 -30.65
C THR A 235 -20.69 1.26 -29.94
N PHE A 236 -20.79 0.04 -29.45
CA PHE A 236 -19.67 -0.66 -28.83
C PHE A 236 -18.69 -1.18 -29.90
N ILE A 237 -17.42 -1.33 -29.53
CA ILE A 237 -16.45 -2.08 -30.34
C ILE A 237 -16.81 -3.56 -30.27
N GLU A 238 -17.14 -4.15 -31.42
CA GLU A 238 -17.52 -5.55 -31.57
C GLU A 238 -16.47 -6.39 -32.34
N ASP A 239 -15.56 -5.73 -33.05
CA ASP A 239 -14.42 -6.37 -33.73
C ASP A 239 -13.11 -5.91 -33.10
N ALA A 240 -12.26 -6.84 -32.67
CA ALA A 240 -10.96 -6.55 -32.08
C ALA A 240 -10.02 -5.78 -33.02
N ASN A 241 -10.23 -5.86 -34.34
CA ASN A 241 -9.46 -5.11 -35.33
C ASN A 241 -9.76 -3.60 -35.30
N ASP A 242 -10.92 -3.21 -34.77
CA ASP A 242 -11.32 -1.81 -34.63
C ASP A 242 -10.68 -1.15 -33.40
N ALA A 243 -10.08 -1.93 -32.51
CA ALA A 243 -9.31 -1.43 -31.37
C ALA A 243 -7.80 -1.41 -31.67
N PRO A 244 -7.08 -0.35 -31.24
CA PRO A 244 -5.62 -0.31 -31.35
C PRO A 244 -4.97 -1.31 -30.39
N GLY A 245 -3.81 -1.85 -30.76
CA GLY A 245 -3.04 -2.79 -29.92
C GLY A 245 -2.14 -3.68 -30.77
N GLU A 246 -0.97 -4.01 -30.24
CA GLU A 246 -0.03 -4.91 -30.89
C GLU A 246 -0.32 -6.38 -30.57
N THR A 247 -0.87 -6.66 -29.38
CA THR A 247 -1.34 -7.99 -29.01
C THR A 247 -2.87 -8.09 -29.06
N PRO A 248 -3.41 -9.31 -29.22
CA PRO A 248 -4.84 -9.54 -29.12
C PRO A 248 -5.45 -9.05 -27.78
N GLU A 249 -4.76 -9.27 -26.66
CA GLU A 249 -5.17 -8.83 -25.31
C GLU A 249 -5.19 -7.30 -25.20
N GLN A 250 -4.18 -6.61 -25.75
CA GLN A 250 -4.15 -5.15 -25.78
C GLN A 250 -5.36 -4.59 -26.54
N ARG A 251 -5.78 -5.25 -27.62
CA ARG A 251 -6.97 -4.84 -28.38
C ARG A 251 -8.24 -5.00 -27.55
N VAL A 252 -8.39 -6.08 -26.78
CA VAL A 252 -9.51 -6.28 -25.84
C VAL A 252 -9.56 -5.16 -24.81
N ILE A 253 -8.44 -4.89 -24.14
CA ILE A 253 -8.36 -3.86 -23.10
C ILE A 253 -8.62 -2.47 -23.69
N ASN A 254 -8.07 -2.18 -24.87
CA ASN A 254 -8.31 -0.90 -25.52
C ASN A 254 -9.75 -0.78 -26.03
N ALA A 255 -10.38 -1.85 -26.52
CA ALA A 255 -11.81 -1.86 -26.83
C ALA A 255 -12.65 -1.47 -25.61
N ALA A 256 -12.35 -2.05 -24.44
CA ALA A 256 -13.01 -1.70 -23.18
C ALA A 256 -12.84 -0.21 -22.84
N LYS A 257 -11.62 0.34 -22.93
CA LYS A 257 -11.34 1.76 -22.70
C LYS A 257 -12.12 2.66 -23.66
N ILE A 258 -12.20 2.29 -24.93
CA ILE A 258 -12.96 3.02 -25.96
C ILE A 258 -14.45 3.02 -25.61
N ASN A 259 -15.01 1.86 -25.27
CA ASN A 259 -16.40 1.73 -24.87
C ASN A 259 -16.73 2.55 -23.61
N ILE A 260 -15.80 2.62 -22.65
CA ILE A 260 -15.92 3.51 -21.46
C ILE A 260 -15.99 4.98 -21.88
N LEU A 261 -15.12 5.44 -22.79
CA LEU A 261 -15.18 6.82 -23.28
C LEU A 261 -16.50 7.12 -23.99
N ARG A 262 -17.02 6.18 -24.79
CA ARG A 262 -18.31 6.35 -25.48
C ARG A 262 -19.50 6.37 -24.51
N LEU A 263 -19.48 5.54 -23.47
CA LEU A 263 -20.47 5.59 -22.39
C LEU A 263 -20.39 6.91 -21.63
N HIS A 264 -19.18 7.41 -21.39
CA HIS A 264 -18.98 8.72 -20.78
C HIS A 264 -19.56 9.83 -21.67
N ASP A 265 -19.27 9.81 -22.97
CA ASP A 265 -19.79 10.74 -23.97
C ASP A 265 -21.33 10.76 -24.01
N ASP A 266 -21.97 9.60 -24.03
CA ASP A 266 -23.44 9.47 -23.99
C ASP A 266 -24.02 10.03 -22.67
N LYS A 267 -23.39 9.71 -21.53
CA LYS A 267 -23.88 10.12 -20.21
C LYS A 267 -23.69 11.61 -19.94
N HIS A 268 -22.59 12.20 -20.39
CA HIS A 268 -22.16 13.55 -20.04
C HIS A 268 -22.20 14.55 -21.20
N GLY A 269 -22.54 14.12 -22.41
CA GLY A 269 -22.56 14.97 -23.60
C GLY A 269 -21.16 15.44 -24.01
N THR A 270 -20.14 14.60 -23.80
CA THR A 270 -18.75 14.87 -24.18
C THR A 270 -18.38 14.23 -25.52
N ASP A 271 -17.18 14.54 -26.03
CA ASP A 271 -16.61 13.96 -27.27
C ASP A 271 -15.22 13.34 -27.02
N LEU A 272 -15.05 12.66 -25.88
CA LEU A 272 -13.79 12.07 -25.43
C LEU A 272 -13.26 10.95 -26.35
N ASP A 273 -14.15 10.09 -26.87
CA ASP A 273 -13.75 9.02 -27.78
C ASP A 273 -13.10 9.60 -29.05
N VAL A 274 -13.63 10.72 -29.54
CA VAL A 274 -13.10 11.42 -30.72
C VAL A 274 -11.79 12.12 -30.39
N ARG A 275 -11.68 12.75 -29.21
CA ARG A 275 -10.45 13.46 -28.79
C ARG A 275 -9.25 12.53 -28.63
N ARG A 276 -9.46 11.28 -28.17
CA ARG A 276 -8.43 10.26 -27.88
C ARG A 276 -7.37 10.72 -26.86
N ASN A 277 -6.53 9.79 -26.39
CA ASN A 277 -5.46 10.01 -25.40
C ASN A 277 -5.94 10.73 -24.12
N ILE A 278 -7.05 10.27 -23.56
CA ILE A 278 -7.65 10.88 -22.38
C ILE A 278 -7.02 10.28 -21.12
N VAL A 279 -6.52 11.15 -20.24
CA VAL A 279 -6.19 10.80 -18.86
C VAL A 279 -7.32 11.29 -17.98
N CYS A 280 -8.03 10.36 -17.35
CA CYS A 280 -9.19 10.69 -16.52
C CYS A 280 -8.82 11.70 -15.42
N ALA A 281 -7.61 11.60 -14.88
CA ALA A 281 -7.09 12.50 -13.85
C ALA A 281 -6.90 13.96 -14.29
N SER A 282 -6.90 14.25 -15.60
CA SER A 282 -6.91 15.63 -16.10
C SER A 282 -8.23 16.33 -15.79
N CYS A 283 -9.34 15.60 -15.68
CA CYS A 283 -10.64 16.15 -15.31
C CYS A 283 -11.04 15.74 -13.88
N HIS A 284 -10.76 14.50 -13.47
CA HIS A 284 -11.14 13.95 -12.18
C HIS A 284 -9.94 13.88 -11.24
N TYR A 285 -9.78 14.87 -10.36
CA TYR A 285 -8.61 14.97 -9.48
C TYR A 285 -8.33 13.70 -8.67
N THR A 286 -7.05 13.39 -8.48
CA THR A 286 -6.58 12.38 -7.52
C THR A 286 -5.27 12.84 -6.86
N PRO A 287 -5.17 12.84 -5.52
CA PRO A 287 -3.93 13.20 -4.82
C PRO A 287 -2.72 12.34 -5.23
N ALA A 288 -2.95 11.10 -5.65
CA ALA A 288 -1.87 10.19 -6.04
C ALA A 288 -1.07 10.65 -7.26
N LEU A 289 -1.63 11.51 -8.11
CA LEU A 289 -0.98 12.06 -9.30
C LEU A 289 -0.66 13.56 -9.14
N ASP A 290 -1.00 14.17 -8.00
CA ASP A 290 -0.62 15.53 -7.66
C ASP A 290 0.77 15.53 -7.02
N LEU A 291 1.79 15.24 -7.83
CA LEU A 291 3.16 15.08 -7.34
C LEU A 291 3.71 16.34 -6.68
N ALA A 292 3.19 17.52 -7.05
CA ALA A 292 3.58 18.81 -6.50
C ALA A 292 2.70 19.26 -5.33
N HIS A 293 1.72 18.46 -4.89
CA HIS A 293 0.83 18.73 -3.77
C HIS A 293 0.04 20.06 -3.85
N LEU A 294 -0.35 20.47 -5.06
CA LEU A 294 -1.03 21.74 -5.32
C LEU A 294 -2.54 21.71 -5.04
N GLY A 295 -3.14 20.52 -4.97
CA GLY A 295 -4.58 20.32 -4.98
C GLY A 295 -5.20 20.36 -6.39
N PRO A 296 -6.52 20.18 -6.48
CA PRO A 296 -7.25 20.27 -7.75
C PRO A 296 -7.02 21.63 -8.42
N ASN A 297 -6.64 21.62 -9.70
CA ASN A 297 -6.45 22.84 -10.49
C ASN A 297 -6.75 22.62 -11.98
N ASP A 298 -6.98 23.74 -12.69
CA ASP A 298 -7.36 23.73 -14.11
C ASP A 298 -6.20 24.20 -15.02
N ASP A 299 -4.95 24.04 -14.59
CA ASP A 299 -3.80 24.38 -15.41
C ASP A 299 -3.58 23.36 -16.55
N ASN A 300 -2.82 23.73 -17.59
CA ASN A 300 -2.51 22.86 -18.74
C ASN A 300 -3.71 22.14 -19.39
N GLY A 301 -4.88 22.77 -19.36
CA GLY A 301 -6.11 22.18 -19.91
C GLY A 301 -6.76 21.12 -19.03
N LYS A 302 -6.35 21.01 -17.76
CA LYS A 302 -7.07 20.29 -16.73
C LYS A 302 -8.40 20.98 -16.40
N GLU A 303 -9.32 20.21 -15.85
CA GLU A 303 -10.65 20.65 -15.40
C GLU A 303 -10.96 20.12 -13.99
N GLN A 304 -9.94 19.89 -13.18
CA GLN A 304 -10.05 19.20 -11.89
C GLN A 304 -10.94 19.90 -10.88
N THR A 305 -11.10 21.22 -10.97
CA THR A 305 -12.00 21.97 -10.09
C THR A 305 -13.46 21.91 -10.53
N GLN A 306 -13.72 21.38 -11.73
CA GLN A 306 -15.03 21.35 -12.37
C GLN A 306 -15.69 19.97 -12.33
N HIS A 307 -15.01 18.95 -11.78
CA HIS A 307 -15.54 17.59 -11.75
C HIS A 307 -15.26 16.93 -10.40
N ILE A 308 -16.06 15.91 -10.09
CA ILE A 308 -15.81 15.03 -8.93
C ILE A 308 -14.45 14.35 -9.05
N SER A 309 -13.88 13.90 -7.93
CA SER A 309 -12.60 13.19 -7.88
C SER A 309 -12.65 11.89 -8.69
N MET A 310 -11.47 11.35 -9.03
CA MET A 310 -11.36 10.06 -9.69
C MET A 310 -11.95 8.92 -8.84
N SER A 311 -11.75 8.99 -7.52
CA SER A 311 -12.31 8.00 -6.59
C SER A 311 -13.83 8.02 -6.61
N ARG A 312 -14.45 9.20 -6.51
CA ARG A 312 -15.91 9.32 -6.57
C ARG A 312 -16.45 8.91 -7.93
N ALA A 313 -15.80 9.33 -9.03
CA ALA A 313 -16.20 8.97 -10.38
C ALA A 313 -16.24 7.46 -10.59
N MET A 314 -15.25 6.72 -10.05
CA MET A 314 -15.21 5.26 -10.13
C MET A 314 -16.11 4.60 -9.09
N HIS A 315 -15.87 4.82 -7.80
CA HIS A 315 -16.52 4.07 -6.74
C HIS A 315 -18.01 4.43 -6.60
N ALA A 316 -18.39 5.71 -6.64
CA ALA A 316 -19.80 6.07 -6.51
C ALA A 316 -20.60 5.64 -7.75
N SER A 317 -20.03 5.71 -8.96
CA SER A 317 -20.74 5.27 -10.17
C SER A 317 -21.01 3.77 -10.15
N HIS A 318 -20.03 2.95 -9.76
CA HIS A 318 -20.17 1.49 -9.73
C HIS A 318 -20.90 0.98 -8.48
N GLY A 319 -20.64 1.58 -7.31
CA GLY A 319 -21.25 1.20 -6.04
C GLY A 319 -22.75 1.51 -5.95
N ASN A 320 -23.25 2.45 -6.76
CA ASN A 320 -24.68 2.76 -6.84
C ASN A 320 -25.43 1.97 -7.93
N LEU A 321 -24.75 1.09 -8.71
CA LEU A 321 -25.42 0.29 -9.75
C LEU A 321 -26.43 -0.70 -9.16
N ASN A 322 -26.20 -1.19 -7.94
CA ASN A 322 -27.15 -2.05 -7.22
C ASN A 322 -28.53 -1.41 -7.01
N LYS A 323 -28.64 -0.07 -7.07
CA LYS A 323 -29.92 0.65 -7.00
C LYS A 323 -30.74 0.51 -8.29
N LEU A 324 -30.15 -0.01 -9.36
CA LEU A 324 -30.81 -0.30 -10.62
C LEU A 324 -31.10 -1.81 -10.71
N PRO A 325 -32.36 -2.24 -10.87
CA PRO A 325 -32.72 -3.67 -10.87
C PRO A 325 -31.97 -4.53 -11.90
N LYS A 326 -31.47 -3.92 -12.99
CA LYS A 326 -30.70 -4.60 -14.02
C LYS A 326 -29.29 -5.00 -13.57
N PHE A 327 -28.70 -4.24 -12.65
CA PHE A 327 -27.33 -4.44 -12.14
C PHE A 327 -27.34 -4.80 -10.66
N ASP A 328 -28.48 -5.26 -10.17
CA ASP A 328 -28.62 -5.69 -8.79
C ASP A 328 -27.56 -6.75 -8.48
N HIS A 329 -26.83 -6.56 -7.38
CA HIS A 329 -25.72 -7.40 -6.96
C HIS A 329 -24.55 -7.58 -7.95
N LEU A 330 -24.38 -6.72 -8.97
CA LEU A 330 -23.22 -6.79 -9.88
C LEU A 330 -21.89 -6.71 -9.12
N PHE A 331 -21.83 -5.79 -8.13
CA PHE A 331 -20.76 -5.74 -7.14
C PHE A 331 -21.38 -6.07 -5.78
N PRO A 332 -21.25 -7.32 -5.29
CA PRO A 332 -21.87 -7.72 -4.03
C PRO A 332 -21.22 -7.03 -2.83
N ASP A 333 -22.05 -6.62 -1.86
CA ASP A 333 -21.56 -6.13 -0.58
C ASP A 333 -20.96 -7.28 0.23
N MET A 334 -19.78 -7.04 0.81
CA MET A 334 -19.13 -7.99 1.72
C MET A 334 -19.88 -8.02 3.06
N PRO A 335 -20.39 -9.16 3.55
CA PRO A 335 -20.98 -9.22 4.88
C PRO A 335 -19.95 -8.92 5.99
N PRO A 336 -20.41 -8.49 7.19
CA PRO A 336 -19.53 -8.38 8.35
C PRO A 336 -18.75 -9.67 8.61
N PRO A 337 -17.53 -9.61 9.19
CA PRO A 337 -16.67 -10.78 9.42
C PRO A 337 -17.34 -11.96 10.13
N SER A 338 -18.28 -11.69 11.06
CA SER A 338 -19.02 -12.73 11.79
C SER A 338 -20.12 -13.43 10.97
N GLU A 339 -20.46 -12.89 9.79
CA GLU A 339 -21.61 -13.30 8.99
C GLU A 339 -21.21 -13.90 7.63
N ARG A 340 -19.90 -14.07 7.38
CA ARG A 340 -19.37 -14.64 6.14
C ARG A 340 -18.50 -15.85 6.38
N THR A 341 -18.53 -16.78 5.43
CA THR A 341 -17.54 -17.86 5.33
C THR A 341 -16.31 -17.40 4.54
N VAL A 342 -15.20 -18.12 4.69
CA VAL A 342 -13.98 -17.88 3.89
C VAL A 342 -14.25 -17.98 2.38
N ALA A 343 -15.11 -18.92 1.97
CA ALA A 343 -15.46 -19.10 0.56
C ALA A 343 -16.24 -17.90 0.01
N GLN A 344 -17.25 -17.43 0.74
CA GLN A 344 -18.01 -16.23 0.37
C GLN A 344 -17.12 -14.98 0.35
N GLN A 345 -16.19 -14.87 1.31
CA GLN A 345 -15.24 -13.78 1.36
C GLN A 345 -14.36 -13.73 0.11
N GLU A 346 -13.79 -14.87 -0.30
CA GLU A 346 -12.96 -14.93 -1.51
C GLU A 346 -13.80 -14.60 -2.75
N GLU A 347 -14.97 -15.20 -2.90
CA GLU A 347 -15.88 -14.97 -4.04
C GLU A 347 -16.26 -13.49 -4.19
N ILE A 348 -16.72 -12.87 -3.10
CA ILE A 348 -17.15 -11.45 -3.11
C ILE A 348 -15.95 -10.53 -3.33
N LEU A 349 -14.78 -10.81 -2.74
CA LEU A 349 -13.60 -9.98 -2.93
C LEU A 349 -13.14 -9.98 -4.40
N GLN A 350 -13.15 -11.16 -5.04
CA GLN A 350 -12.84 -11.34 -6.46
C GLN A 350 -13.85 -10.63 -7.37
N ALA A 351 -15.13 -10.63 -6.99
CA ALA A 351 -16.22 -10.01 -7.74
C ALA A 351 -16.42 -8.50 -7.47
N ALA A 352 -15.79 -7.94 -6.43
CA ALA A 352 -15.91 -6.53 -6.04
C ALA A 352 -14.60 -5.77 -6.26
N CYS A 353 -13.82 -5.55 -5.20
CA CYS A 353 -12.64 -4.67 -5.24
C CYS A 353 -11.55 -5.17 -6.21
N TYR A 354 -11.35 -6.49 -6.32
CA TYR A 354 -10.31 -7.07 -7.15
C TYR A 354 -10.59 -7.03 -8.66
N ASN A 355 -11.79 -6.60 -9.07
CA ASN A 355 -12.04 -6.28 -10.48
C ASN A 355 -11.27 -5.03 -10.93
N CYS A 356 -10.99 -4.09 -10.03
CA CYS A 356 -10.34 -2.82 -10.39
C CYS A 356 -9.00 -2.61 -9.68
N HIS A 357 -8.81 -3.23 -8.52
CA HIS A 357 -7.59 -3.14 -7.74
C HIS A 357 -6.73 -4.41 -7.88
N PRO A 358 -5.38 -4.31 -7.81
CA PRO A 358 -4.47 -5.44 -8.03
C PRO A 358 -4.69 -6.58 -7.03
N GLY A 359 -5.36 -7.64 -7.46
CA GLY A 359 -6.07 -8.50 -6.53
C GLY A 359 -6.25 -9.92 -7.05
N LYS A 360 -6.76 -10.07 -8.28
CA LYS A 360 -6.94 -11.38 -8.90
C LYS A 360 -5.60 -12.11 -9.09
N ARG A 361 -4.56 -11.37 -9.49
CA ARG A 361 -3.20 -11.92 -9.65
C ARG A 361 -2.25 -11.40 -8.57
N THR A 362 -2.15 -10.07 -8.41
CA THR A 362 -1.21 -9.43 -7.46
C THR A 362 -1.57 -9.63 -6.00
N LYS A 363 -2.83 -9.90 -5.64
CA LYS A 363 -3.26 -10.05 -4.23
C LYS A 363 -2.64 -8.97 -3.32
N CYS A 364 -2.94 -7.69 -3.59
CA CYS A 364 -2.29 -6.57 -2.89
C CYS A 364 -2.40 -6.68 -1.36
N LEU A 365 -3.51 -7.23 -0.85
CA LEU A 365 -3.72 -7.55 0.55
C LEU A 365 -3.29 -8.98 0.86
N ARG A 366 -2.05 -9.14 1.34
CA ARG A 366 -1.40 -10.47 1.54
C ARG A 366 -0.57 -10.60 2.82
N GLY A 367 -0.40 -9.50 3.56
CA GLY A 367 0.29 -9.50 4.84
C GLY A 367 -0.50 -10.17 5.98
N ALA A 368 -0.14 -9.87 7.22
CA ALA A 368 -0.72 -10.42 8.44
C ALA A 368 -2.25 -10.23 8.49
N MET A 369 -2.75 -9.08 8.02
CA MET A 369 -4.18 -8.77 7.95
C MET A 369 -4.91 -9.68 6.93
N GLY A 370 -4.42 -9.79 5.70
CA GLY A 370 -5.00 -10.68 4.68
C GLY A 370 -4.92 -12.15 5.11
N GLY A 371 -3.80 -12.56 5.71
CA GLY A 371 -3.63 -13.90 6.29
C GLY A 371 -4.58 -14.20 7.46
N GLY A 372 -5.12 -13.16 8.09
CA GLY A 372 -6.12 -13.21 9.17
C GLY A 372 -7.56 -13.10 8.72
N GLY A 373 -7.80 -13.07 7.40
CA GLY A 373 -9.15 -13.01 6.85
C GLY A 373 -9.76 -11.61 6.82
N ILE A 374 -8.97 -10.57 7.12
CA ILE A 374 -9.39 -9.17 6.89
C ILE A 374 -9.36 -8.90 5.39
N VAL A 375 -10.37 -8.18 4.89
CA VAL A 375 -10.48 -7.75 3.49
C VAL A 375 -10.63 -6.24 3.38
N CYS A 376 -10.53 -5.72 2.16
CA CYS A 376 -10.59 -4.28 1.87
C CYS A 376 -11.81 -3.61 2.51
N GLN A 377 -12.97 -4.26 2.42
CA GLN A 377 -14.24 -3.73 2.91
C GLN A 377 -14.25 -3.57 4.44
N ASP A 378 -13.54 -4.41 5.19
CA ASP A 378 -13.48 -4.29 6.66
C ASP A 378 -12.76 -3.02 7.12
N CYS A 379 -11.89 -2.46 6.28
CA CYS A 379 -11.14 -1.25 6.56
C CYS A 379 -11.76 -0.02 5.89
N HIS A 380 -12.07 -0.12 4.59
CA HIS A 380 -12.45 1.02 3.77
C HIS A 380 -13.96 1.23 3.66
N GLY A 381 -14.77 0.19 3.91
CA GLY A 381 -16.21 0.15 3.64
C GLY A 381 -16.56 -0.46 2.28
N GLN A 382 -17.86 -0.49 1.97
CA GLN A 382 -18.35 -0.94 0.67
C GLN A 382 -18.13 0.11 -0.43
N MET A 383 -18.33 -0.27 -1.69
CA MET A 383 -18.03 0.57 -2.86
C MET A 383 -18.67 1.96 -2.79
N ALA A 384 -19.96 2.05 -2.41
CA ALA A 384 -20.65 3.32 -2.25
C ALA A 384 -20.06 4.19 -1.12
N GLN A 385 -19.62 3.56 -0.02
CA GLN A 385 -18.97 4.24 1.10
C GLN A 385 -17.58 4.78 0.74
N VAL A 386 -16.83 4.06 -0.11
CA VAL A 386 -15.54 4.54 -0.63
C VAL A 386 -15.74 5.72 -1.59
N GLY A 387 -16.86 5.74 -2.34
CA GLY A 387 -17.25 6.84 -3.22
C GLY A 387 -17.79 8.09 -2.52
N ASP A 388 -18.07 8.03 -1.22
CA ASP A 388 -18.46 9.19 -0.42
C ASP A 388 -17.23 9.99 0.04
N ASP A 389 -16.69 10.82 -0.86
CA ASP A 389 -15.48 11.58 -0.65
C ASP A 389 -15.68 13.10 -0.67
N PHE A 390 -14.59 13.82 -0.42
CA PHE A 390 -14.52 15.27 -0.30
C PHE A 390 -15.03 16.08 -1.52
N THR A 391 -15.23 15.46 -2.68
CA THR A 391 -15.70 16.15 -3.89
C THR A 391 -17.20 16.06 -4.12
N GLU A 392 -17.97 15.65 -3.10
CA GLU A 392 -19.40 15.41 -3.29
C GLU A 392 -20.22 16.59 -3.83
N ASN A 393 -19.78 17.83 -3.55
CA ASN A 393 -20.48 19.05 -3.98
C ASN A 393 -20.01 19.55 -5.36
N PHE A 394 -19.10 18.84 -6.03
CA PHE A 394 -18.68 19.14 -7.39
C PHE A 394 -19.70 18.60 -8.40
N PRO A 395 -20.00 19.32 -9.50
CA PRO A 395 -19.64 20.71 -9.80
C PRO A 395 -20.63 21.76 -9.26
N ILE A 396 -21.62 21.32 -8.47
CA ILE A 396 -22.79 22.15 -8.11
C ILE A 396 -22.38 23.47 -7.47
N ASP A 397 -21.56 23.41 -6.43
CA ASP A 397 -20.96 24.60 -5.82
C ASP A 397 -19.42 24.58 -5.81
N GLY A 398 -18.82 23.46 -6.21
CA GLY A 398 -17.36 23.29 -6.34
C GLY A 398 -16.62 23.33 -5.00
N SER A 399 -17.34 23.20 -3.87
CA SER A 399 -16.72 23.18 -2.54
C SER A 399 -16.23 21.79 -2.16
N MET A 400 -15.04 21.73 -1.57
CA MET A 400 -14.47 20.50 -1.01
C MET A 400 -14.96 20.30 0.43
N ASP A 401 -15.61 19.17 0.73
CA ASP A 401 -15.94 18.76 2.09
C ASP A 401 -14.82 17.91 2.71
N LEU A 402 -13.87 18.59 3.35
CA LEU A 402 -12.73 17.94 4.00
C LEU A 402 -13.08 17.26 5.34
N THR A 403 -14.36 17.25 5.74
CA THR A 403 -14.81 16.34 6.81
C THR A 403 -14.95 14.90 6.33
N LYS A 404 -15.01 14.70 5.01
CA LYS A 404 -14.99 13.39 4.35
C LYS A 404 -13.58 12.96 4.01
N ARG A 405 -13.44 11.69 3.65
CA ARG A 405 -12.14 11.13 3.24
C ARG A 405 -11.60 11.83 2.00
N VAL A 406 -10.30 12.05 2.00
CA VAL A 406 -9.53 12.37 0.79
C VAL A 406 -8.78 11.10 0.38
N PRO A 407 -9.20 10.39 -0.68
CA PRO A 407 -8.60 9.13 -1.11
C PRO A 407 -7.08 9.25 -1.27
N TRP A 408 -6.31 8.21 -0.91
CA TRP A 408 -4.83 8.17 -0.89
C TRP A 408 -4.17 9.07 0.15
N ALA A 409 -4.77 10.20 0.51
CA ALA A 409 -4.26 11.15 1.52
C ALA A 409 -4.86 10.93 2.92
N SER A 410 -5.92 10.13 3.04
CA SER A 410 -6.59 9.79 4.29
C SER A 410 -7.05 8.33 4.22
N GLU A 411 -6.41 7.47 5.01
CA GLU A 411 -6.65 6.02 5.00
C GLU A 411 -7.00 5.51 6.41
N PRO A 412 -7.61 4.31 6.53
CA PRO A 412 -7.86 3.70 7.83
C PRO A 412 -6.59 3.62 8.69
N MET A 413 -6.69 4.08 9.93
CA MET A 413 -5.55 4.15 10.85
C MET A 413 -5.43 2.89 11.69
N CYS A 414 -4.24 2.63 12.23
CA CYS A 414 -3.97 1.42 13.03
C CYS A 414 -4.93 1.32 14.21
N GLN A 415 -5.18 2.44 14.89
CA GLN A 415 -6.08 2.52 16.04
C GLN A 415 -7.56 2.37 15.71
N SER A 416 -7.96 2.18 14.45
CA SER A 416 -9.31 1.76 14.12
C SER A 416 -9.56 0.29 14.45
N CYS A 417 -8.50 -0.54 14.52
CA CYS A 417 -8.58 -1.96 14.90
C CYS A 417 -7.66 -2.35 16.07
N HIS A 418 -6.49 -1.71 16.18
CA HIS A 418 -5.55 -1.88 17.29
C HIS A 418 -5.91 -0.92 18.42
N ILE A 419 -7.03 -1.20 19.06
CA ILE A 419 -7.73 -0.28 19.99
C ILE A 419 -7.08 -0.12 21.37
N GLY A 420 -6.03 -0.90 21.64
CA GLY A 420 -5.27 -0.78 22.87
C GLY A 420 -4.54 -2.04 23.29
N ASP A 421 -3.88 -1.93 24.43
CA ASP A 421 -3.27 -3.06 25.13
C ASP A 421 -4.28 -3.83 26.00
N VAL A 422 -3.84 -4.87 26.70
CA VAL A 422 -4.72 -5.72 27.53
C VAL A 422 -5.56 -4.91 28.51
N ARG A 423 -4.97 -3.88 29.13
CA ARG A 423 -5.65 -3.07 30.15
C ARG A 423 -6.65 -2.12 29.52
N GLN A 424 -6.26 -1.45 28.45
CA GLN A 424 -7.15 -0.54 27.73
C GLN A 424 -8.36 -1.29 27.15
N VAL A 425 -8.14 -2.45 26.53
CA VAL A 425 -9.23 -3.27 25.98
C VAL A 425 -10.19 -3.72 27.09
N ALA A 426 -9.69 -4.15 28.25
CA ALA A 426 -10.54 -4.51 29.39
C ALA A 426 -11.42 -3.33 29.85
N GLN A 427 -10.86 -2.12 29.91
CA GLN A 427 -11.62 -0.90 30.24
C GLN A 427 -12.69 -0.57 29.19
N LEU A 428 -12.36 -0.69 27.90
CA LEU A 428 -13.31 -0.46 26.80
C LEU A 428 -14.45 -1.49 26.80
N LYS A 429 -14.16 -2.75 27.15
CA LYS A 429 -15.19 -3.79 27.36
C LYS A 429 -16.10 -3.44 28.53
N ASN A 430 -15.54 -3.08 29.68
CA ASN A 430 -16.30 -2.80 30.90
C ASN A 430 -17.19 -1.56 30.80
N SER A 431 -16.80 -0.59 29.99
CA SER A 431 -17.59 0.62 29.71
C SER A 431 -18.68 0.42 28.64
N GLY A 432 -18.71 -0.74 27.97
CA GLY A 432 -19.64 -1.03 26.88
C GLY A 432 -19.29 -0.37 25.55
N GLN A 433 -18.11 0.25 25.43
CA GLN A 433 -17.65 0.90 24.19
C GLN A 433 -17.39 -0.10 23.05
N LEU A 434 -17.29 -1.39 23.35
CA LEU A 434 -17.07 -2.45 22.36
C LEU A 434 -18.34 -3.29 22.07
N ASN A 435 -19.54 -2.76 22.34
CA ASN A 435 -20.79 -3.49 22.11
C ASN A 435 -21.22 -3.56 20.63
N ASP A 436 -20.73 -2.65 19.80
CA ASP A 436 -21.09 -2.50 18.38
C ASP A 436 -19.88 -2.69 17.46
N VAL A 437 -18.93 -3.54 17.87
CA VAL A 437 -17.69 -3.82 17.12
C VAL A 437 -17.47 -5.32 16.98
N SER A 438 -16.70 -5.71 15.96
CA SER A 438 -16.27 -7.10 15.79
C SER A 438 -14.89 -7.31 16.40
N ILE A 439 -14.80 -7.99 17.55
CA ILE A 439 -13.51 -8.31 18.20
C ILE A 439 -12.94 -9.61 17.62
N ASN A 440 -11.65 -9.61 17.30
CA ASN A 440 -10.95 -10.80 16.88
C ASN A 440 -10.79 -11.78 18.03
N ALA A 441 -11.38 -12.97 17.91
CA ALA A 441 -11.27 -14.01 18.92
C ALA A 441 -9.91 -14.73 18.88
N THR A 442 -9.35 -14.94 17.69
CA THR A 442 -8.13 -15.73 17.49
C THR A 442 -7.23 -15.16 16.41
N ASP A 443 -5.92 -15.31 16.56
CA ASP A 443 -4.97 -15.00 15.50
C ASP A 443 -5.02 -16.01 14.34
N ASN A 444 -4.19 -15.79 13.32
CA ASN A 444 -4.13 -16.60 12.09
C ASN A 444 -3.73 -18.06 12.32
N ASN A 445 -3.21 -18.39 13.50
CA ASN A 445 -2.82 -19.74 13.91
C ASN A 445 -3.84 -20.37 14.87
N GLY A 446 -4.99 -19.72 15.09
CA GLY A 446 -6.06 -20.19 15.98
C GLY A 446 -5.79 -19.93 17.46
N ASN A 447 -4.76 -19.16 17.81
CA ASN A 447 -4.48 -18.85 19.21
C ASN A 447 -5.34 -17.68 19.70
N PRO A 448 -5.75 -17.61 20.97
CA PRO A 448 -6.55 -16.50 21.50
C PRO A 448 -5.94 -15.11 21.23
N ASP A 449 -6.73 -14.13 20.76
CA ASP A 449 -6.32 -12.73 20.60
C ASP A 449 -7.11 -11.85 21.58
N GLY A 450 -8.39 -11.58 21.28
CA GLY A 450 -9.32 -10.87 22.15
C GLY A 450 -9.03 -9.37 22.32
N LEU A 451 -8.03 -8.81 21.63
CA LEU A 451 -7.60 -7.42 21.76
C LEU A 451 -7.90 -6.56 20.53
N ARG A 452 -7.73 -7.11 19.33
CA ARG A 452 -7.86 -6.38 18.06
C ARG A 452 -9.26 -6.50 17.49
N LEU A 453 -9.68 -5.54 16.66
CA LEU A 453 -10.93 -5.63 15.91
C LEU A 453 -10.71 -6.25 14.52
N ASN A 454 -11.76 -6.87 14.00
CA ASN A 454 -11.82 -7.39 12.63
C ASN A 454 -12.41 -6.40 11.62
N MET A 455 -12.81 -5.21 12.08
CA MET A 455 -13.44 -4.16 11.27
C MET A 455 -13.10 -2.79 11.85
N ALA A 456 -12.80 -1.84 10.98
CA ALA A 456 -12.36 -0.49 11.34
C ALA A 456 -13.50 0.46 11.71
N TYR A 457 -14.75 0.00 11.66
CA TYR A 457 -15.95 0.79 11.91
C TYR A 457 -16.99 -0.06 12.65
N ASN A 458 -18.03 0.60 13.16
CA ASN A 458 -19.09 -0.07 13.91
C ASN A 458 -19.92 -1.02 13.03
N ILE A 459 -20.40 -2.13 13.60
CA ILE A 459 -21.27 -3.09 12.91
C ILE A 459 -22.53 -2.38 12.41
N SER A 460 -23.12 -1.48 13.20
CA SER A 460 -24.28 -0.67 12.79
C SER A 460 -24.01 0.28 11.61
N ALA A 461 -22.76 0.67 11.37
CA ALA A 461 -22.37 1.54 10.27
C ALA A 461 -22.17 0.78 8.95
N HIS A 462 -22.25 -0.55 8.97
CA HIS A 462 -22.19 -1.38 7.77
C HIS A 462 -23.41 -1.16 6.85
N SER A 463 -23.22 -1.10 5.54
CA SER A 463 -24.29 -0.85 4.56
C SER A 463 -25.47 -1.84 4.68
N ILE A 464 -25.18 -3.13 4.79
CA ILE A 464 -26.16 -4.21 4.99
C ILE A 464 -27.00 -4.00 6.26
N ASN A 465 -26.45 -3.33 7.27
CA ASN A 465 -27.13 -3.01 8.52
C ASN A 465 -27.86 -1.66 8.48
N GLY A 466 -27.95 -1.02 7.31
CA GLY A 466 -28.58 0.28 7.13
C GLY A 466 -27.67 1.48 7.45
N GLY A 467 -26.36 1.25 7.51
CA GLY A 467 -25.36 2.29 7.70
C GLY A 467 -25.33 3.32 6.56
N SER A 468 -24.83 4.52 6.86
CA SER A 468 -24.67 5.60 5.89
C SER A 468 -23.54 5.32 4.89
N ASP A 469 -23.64 5.90 3.69
CA ASP A 469 -22.52 5.98 2.74
C ASP A 469 -21.36 6.80 3.34
N SER A 470 -21.65 7.79 4.20
CA SER A 470 -20.64 8.52 4.96
C SER A 470 -20.13 7.69 6.13
N LEU A 471 -19.08 6.91 5.86
CA LEU A 471 -18.53 5.94 6.80
C LEU A 471 -17.56 6.57 7.81
N ALA A 472 -17.96 6.59 9.08
CA ALA A 472 -17.10 6.98 10.18
C ALA A 472 -16.24 5.79 10.66
N LEU A 473 -14.92 5.95 10.59
CA LEU A 473 -13.98 4.97 11.14
C LEU A 473 -13.78 5.17 12.64
N LEU A 474 -13.57 4.07 13.36
CA LEU A 474 -13.20 4.08 14.77
C LEU A 474 -11.84 4.75 14.95
N ASN A 475 -11.66 5.48 16.05
CA ASN A 475 -10.40 6.14 16.37
C ASN A 475 -10.10 6.06 17.87
N TYR A 476 -9.21 5.15 18.26
CA TYR A 476 -8.72 5.01 19.62
C TYR A 476 -7.31 5.61 19.75
N SER A 477 -7.20 6.93 19.64
CA SER A 477 -5.92 7.66 19.59
C SER A 477 -5.00 7.39 20.78
N ASP A 478 -5.57 7.07 21.95
CA ASP A 478 -4.80 6.77 23.17
C ASP A 478 -4.13 5.39 23.11
N SER A 479 -4.46 4.55 22.12
CA SER A 479 -3.83 3.24 21.92
C SER A 479 -2.32 3.36 21.79
N ARG A 480 -1.57 2.46 22.45
CA ARG A 480 -0.11 2.35 22.28
C ARG A 480 0.32 1.95 20.86
N PHE A 481 -0.63 1.48 20.05
CA PHE A 481 -0.41 1.08 18.66
C PHE A 481 -0.99 2.09 17.66
N ALA A 482 -1.36 3.28 18.12
CA ALA A 482 -1.92 4.32 17.27
C ALA A 482 -0.87 4.93 16.33
N SER A 483 -1.33 5.30 15.13
CA SER A 483 -0.57 6.12 14.19
C SER A 483 -0.44 7.55 14.71
N ASN A 484 0.75 8.15 14.60
CA ASN A 484 0.99 9.55 14.95
C ASN A 484 0.74 10.52 13.78
N LYS A 485 0.57 10.02 12.55
CA LYS A 485 0.18 10.79 11.36
C LYS A 485 -1.06 10.18 10.71
N ALA A 486 -1.68 10.93 9.79
CA ALA A 486 -2.89 10.51 9.08
C ALA A 486 -2.69 9.28 8.16
N LEU A 487 -1.44 8.97 7.80
CA LEU A 487 -1.07 7.84 6.96
C LEU A 487 -0.03 6.97 7.66
N TYR A 488 -0.18 5.66 7.52
CA TYR A 488 0.76 4.66 8.05
C TYR A 488 2.20 4.86 7.54
N ARG A 489 2.39 5.09 6.23
CA ARG A 489 3.72 5.35 5.63
C ARG A 489 4.39 6.65 6.11
N LEU A 490 3.58 7.60 6.59
CA LEU A 490 4.07 8.84 7.18
C LEU A 490 4.24 8.73 8.70
N SER A 491 3.68 7.67 9.30
CA SER A 491 3.74 7.43 10.74
C SER A 491 5.05 6.76 11.12
N GLY A 492 5.46 7.00 12.36
CA GLY A 492 6.78 6.71 12.87
C GLY A 492 7.66 7.95 12.92
N GLY A 493 8.82 7.83 13.55
CA GLY A 493 9.68 8.95 13.94
C GLY A 493 9.39 9.52 15.32
N ASP A 494 10.43 10.03 15.98
CA ASP A 494 10.36 10.53 17.35
C ASP A 494 9.81 11.97 17.35
N ASP A 495 8.49 12.10 17.25
CA ASP A 495 7.78 13.38 17.33
C ASP A 495 7.28 13.71 18.75
N GLY A 496 7.79 12.99 19.76
CA GLY A 496 7.40 13.15 21.16
C GLY A 496 6.07 12.48 21.54
N SER A 497 5.46 11.70 20.64
CA SER A 497 4.20 10.98 20.91
C SER A 497 4.36 9.59 21.53
N ASP A 498 5.59 9.12 21.78
CA ASP A 498 5.94 7.74 22.16
C ASP A 498 5.44 6.65 21.19
N LYS A 499 5.00 7.03 19.98
CA LYS A 499 4.56 6.10 18.91
C LYS A 499 5.62 5.83 17.85
N GLY A 500 6.75 6.54 17.90
CA GLY A 500 7.91 6.35 17.03
C GLY A 500 9.05 5.58 17.70
N HIS A 501 10.12 5.38 16.94
CA HIS A 501 11.39 4.85 17.46
C HIS A 501 12.57 5.28 16.58
N GLY A 502 13.38 6.22 17.06
CA GLY A 502 14.66 6.59 16.44
C GLY A 502 14.57 7.19 15.04
N GLY A 503 13.44 7.82 14.68
CA GLY A 503 13.21 8.33 13.33
C GLY A 503 12.66 7.30 12.32
N LEU A 504 12.47 6.03 12.72
CA LEU A 504 11.98 4.98 11.83
C LEU A 504 10.47 5.10 11.60
N SER A 505 10.05 4.97 10.33
CA SER A 505 8.65 4.78 9.96
C SER A 505 8.14 3.42 10.43
N CYS A 506 6.84 3.31 10.64
CA CYS A 506 6.21 2.03 10.95
C CYS A 506 6.55 0.94 9.91
N GLU A 507 6.63 1.31 8.63
CA GLU A 507 6.99 0.41 7.51
C GLU A 507 8.35 -0.26 7.67
N GLY A 508 9.31 0.41 8.31
CA GLY A 508 10.65 -0.14 8.53
C GLY A 508 10.64 -1.36 9.45
N CYS A 509 9.70 -1.40 10.42
CA CYS A 509 9.58 -2.52 11.35
C CYS A 509 8.50 -3.52 10.91
N HIS A 510 7.41 -3.06 10.30
CA HIS A 510 6.22 -3.85 10.06
C HIS A 510 6.05 -4.29 8.59
N GLY A 511 6.76 -3.72 7.62
CA GLY A 511 6.54 -3.94 6.19
C GLY A 511 5.56 -2.94 5.56
N SER A 512 5.36 -2.99 4.24
CA SER A 512 4.53 -1.99 3.54
C SER A 512 3.04 -2.13 3.86
N THR A 513 2.25 -1.06 3.61
CA THR A 513 0.79 -1.13 3.64
C THR A 513 0.27 -2.33 2.82
N HIS A 514 -0.78 -3.00 3.33
CA HIS A 514 -1.38 -4.23 2.77
C HIS A 514 -0.48 -5.49 2.74
N ALA A 515 0.82 -5.36 2.99
CA ALA A 515 1.79 -6.45 3.06
C ALA A 515 2.59 -6.49 4.38
N ILE A 516 2.00 -5.96 5.47
CA ILE A 516 2.57 -6.01 6.82
C ILE A 516 2.93 -7.46 7.19
N TRP A 517 4.12 -7.68 7.75
CA TRP A 517 4.62 -9.01 8.04
C TRP A 517 3.95 -9.66 9.26
N PRO A 518 3.84 -11.01 9.28
CA PRO A 518 4.29 -11.93 8.25
C PRO A 518 3.25 -12.12 7.14
N ASN A 519 3.73 -12.42 5.92
CA ASN A 519 2.90 -13.07 4.92
C ASN A 519 2.73 -14.55 5.31
N LYS A 520 1.52 -15.10 5.17
CA LYS A 520 1.19 -16.49 5.54
C LYS A 520 1.95 -17.52 4.70
N ASN A 521 2.26 -17.20 3.44
CA ASN A 521 3.15 -18.00 2.61
C ASN A 521 4.60 -17.77 3.10
N ALA A 522 5.20 -18.79 3.73
CA ALA A 522 6.56 -18.72 4.24
C ALA A 522 7.62 -18.43 3.16
N LEU A 523 7.31 -18.72 1.89
CA LEU A 523 8.18 -18.49 0.74
C LEU A 523 7.95 -17.14 0.05
N ALA A 524 6.99 -16.33 0.53
CA ALA A 524 6.69 -15.06 -0.10
C ALA A 524 7.85 -14.06 0.01
N ASN A 525 8.09 -13.29 -1.05
CA ASN A 525 9.12 -12.27 -1.09
C ASN A 525 8.91 -11.21 -0.01
N ASP A 526 7.67 -10.95 0.42
CA ASP A 526 7.41 -10.02 1.53
C ASP A 526 8.15 -10.44 2.80
N ASN A 527 8.29 -11.74 3.05
CA ASN A 527 8.97 -12.24 4.24
C ASN A 527 10.50 -12.13 4.15
N ALA A 528 11.08 -11.79 2.98
CA ALA A 528 12.52 -11.75 2.76
C ALA A 528 13.21 -10.73 3.68
N THR A 529 12.68 -9.50 3.77
CA THR A 529 13.22 -8.46 4.65
C THR A 529 13.35 -8.96 6.08
N SER A 530 12.21 -9.29 6.71
CA SER A 530 12.18 -9.70 8.12
C SER A 530 13.06 -10.92 8.39
N THR A 531 12.99 -11.94 7.53
CA THR A 531 13.79 -13.15 7.68
C THR A 531 15.29 -12.87 7.60
N SER A 532 15.72 -12.01 6.66
CA SER A 532 17.14 -11.73 6.45
C SER A 532 17.80 -11.01 7.62
N VAL A 533 17.07 -10.07 8.25
CA VAL A 533 17.66 -9.21 9.29
C VAL A 533 17.55 -9.81 10.70
N GLN A 534 16.46 -10.51 11.01
CA GLN A 534 16.20 -11.03 12.37
C GLN A 534 16.17 -12.56 12.46
N GLY A 535 16.29 -13.26 11.33
CA GLY A 535 16.31 -14.73 11.26
C GLY A 535 14.93 -15.40 11.30
N HIS A 536 13.84 -14.63 11.36
CA HIS A 536 12.47 -15.16 11.29
C HIS A 536 11.49 -14.15 10.67
N THR A 537 10.35 -14.66 10.21
CA THR A 537 9.26 -13.82 9.67
C THR A 537 8.54 -13.04 10.77
N GLY A 538 7.92 -11.92 10.38
CA GLY A 538 7.10 -11.07 11.25
C GLY A 538 7.66 -9.67 11.39
N THR A 539 6.97 -8.82 12.17
CA THR A 539 7.48 -7.50 12.56
C THR A 539 8.88 -7.62 13.16
N ILE A 540 9.76 -6.67 12.86
CA ILE A 540 11.10 -6.59 13.45
C ILE A 540 10.96 -6.33 14.94
N ILE A 541 11.40 -7.29 15.74
CA ILE A 541 11.34 -7.24 17.21
C ILE A 541 12.69 -7.56 17.87
N GLU A 542 13.63 -8.19 17.14
CA GLU A 542 14.98 -8.41 17.65
C GLU A 542 15.77 -7.10 17.66
N CYS A 543 16.02 -6.55 18.86
CA CYS A 543 16.64 -5.23 19.00
C CYS A 543 18.06 -5.16 18.39
N THR A 544 18.75 -6.30 18.33
CA THR A 544 20.09 -6.46 17.75
C THR A 544 20.14 -6.27 16.24
N VAL A 545 18.98 -6.18 15.57
CA VAL A 545 18.91 -5.79 14.15
C VAL A 545 19.47 -4.38 13.95
N CYS A 546 19.27 -3.49 14.93
CA CYS A 546 19.71 -2.10 14.85
C CYS A 546 20.70 -1.69 15.95
N HIS A 547 20.61 -2.30 17.13
CA HIS A 547 21.38 -1.89 18.31
C HIS A 547 22.56 -2.81 18.57
N GLU A 548 23.73 -2.20 18.77
CA GLU A 548 24.93 -2.90 19.21
C GLU A 548 25.04 -2.92 20.74
N GLY A 549 25.43 -4.06 21.32
CA GLY A 549 25.64 -4.20 22.75
C GLY A 549 24.36 -4.46 23.56
N SER A 550 24.48 -4.33 24.89
CA SER A 550 23.34 -4.50 25.80
C SER A 550 22.57 -3.20 25.95
N LEU A 551 21.25 -3.28 25.80
CA LEU A 551 20.32 -2.17 26.05
C LEU A 551 19.99 -1.99 27.53
N GLY A 552 20.45 -2.90 28.40
CA GLY A 552 20.08 -2.92 29.82
C GLY A 552 18.59 -3.25 30.05
N ASN A 553 18.10 -2.94 31.24
CA ASN A 553 16.70 -3.17 31.61
C ASN A 553 15.92 -1.86 31.45
N THR A 554 15.21 -1.73 30.34
CA THR A 554 14.47 -0.51 29.95
C THR A 554 13.13 -0.87 29.31
N LEU A 555 12.23 0.12 29.26
CA LEU A 555 10.96 0.09 28.52
C LEU A 555 10.92 1.14 27.39
N GLU A 556 12.08 1.71 27.03
CA GLU A 556 12.21 2.77 26.01
C GLU A 556 12.18 2.23 24.57
N GLY A 557 11.83 0.95 24.36
CA GLY A 557 11.60 0.41 23.04
C GLY A 557 10.25 0.82 22.45
N PRO A 558 10.02 0.56 21.15
CA PRO A 558 8.76 0.87 20.49
C PRO A 558 7.57 0.26 21.23
N HIS A 559 6.47 0.99 21.33
CA HIS A 559 5.25 0.60 22.07
C HIS A 559 5.46 0.34 23.58
N GLY A 560 6.55 0.84 24.16
CA GLY A 560 6.95 0.59 25.54
C GLY A 560 7.54 -0.81 25.75
N MET A 561 8.11 -1.42 24.71
CA MET A 561 8.70 -2.75 24.79
C MET A 561 10.06 -2.73 25.49
N HIS A 562 10.32 -3.79 26.25
CA HIS A 562 11.66 -4.11 26.75
C HIS A 562 12.46 -4.93 25.73
N PRO A 563 13.79 -5.03 25.88
CA PRO A 563 14.59 -5.99 25.11
C PRO A 563 14.05 -7.42 25.24
N VAL A 564 13.81 -8.07 24.11
CA VAL A 564 13.22 -9.42 24.04
C VAL A 564 14.28 -10.52 23.94
N GLY A 565 13.95 -11.74 24.34
CA GLY A 565 14.85 -12.89 24.30
C GLY A 565 15.61 -13.13 25.61
N ASN A 566 16.69 -13.92 25.56
CA ASN A 566 17.48 -14.27 26.74
C ASN A 566 18.40 -13.12 27.15
N THR A 567 17.88 -12.17 27.90
CA THR A 567 18.60 -10.96 28.33
C THR A 567 18.58 -10.85 29.85
N SER A 568 19.30 -9.87 30.39
CA SER A 568 19.18 -9.52 31.82
C SER A 568 17.74 -9.18 32.21
N PHE A 569 16.89 -8.75 31.26
CA PHE A 569 15.50 -8.47 31.53
C PHE A 569 14.74 -9.74 31.91
N SER A 570 14.90 -10.84 31.17
CA SER A 570 14.24 -12.12 31.51
C SER A 570 14.83 -12.79 32.75
N ASP A 571 16.13 -12.60 33.01
CA ASP A 571 16.86 -13.17 34.15
C ASP A 571 16.77 -12.29 35.41
N GLY A 572 15.55 -11.85 35.75
CA GLY A 572 15.26 -11.12 36.99
C GLY A 572 15.70 -9.65 37.05
N GLY A 573 16.31 -9.11 35.99
CA GLY A 573 16.67 -7.68 35.93
C GLY A 573 15.49 -6.71 35.84
N HIS A 574 14.27 -7.22 35.63
CA HIS A 574 13.04 -6.43 35.55
C HIS A 574 12.34 -6.17 36.89
N GLU A 575 12.85 -6.73 38.01
CA GLU A 575 12.19 -6.68 39.32
C GLU A 575 11.82 -5.26 39.76
N ASP A 576 12.80 -4.35 39.80
CA ASP A 576 12.58 -2.96 40.21
C ASP A 576 11.52 -2.27 39.33
N ILE A 577 11.47 -2.60 38.03
CA ILE A 577 10.49 -2.03 37.09
C ILE A 577 9.09 -2.60 37.39
N ALA A 578 9.00 -3.92 37.62
CA ALA A 578 7.74 -4.59 37.91
C ALA A 578 7.14 -4.18 39.26
N GLU A 579 7.96 -3.98 40.29
CA GLU A 579 7.50 -3.52 41.62
C GLU A 579 6.97 -2.09 41.58
N ASN A 580 7.64 -1.20 40.84
CA ASN A 580 7.27 0.21 40.78
C ASN A 580 6.17 0.51 39.75
N ASN A 581 6.09 -0.28 38.67
CA ASN A 581 5.12 -0.08 37.59
C ASN A 581 4.57 -1.41 37.04
N PRO A 582 3.82 -2.18 37.84
CA PRO A 582 3.29 -3.48 37.42
C PRO A 582 2.33 -3.35 36.22
N ASN A 583 1.70 -2.19 36.05
CA ASN A 583 0.79 -1.94 34.94
C ASN A 583 1.49 -1.86 33.58
N ALA A 584 2.78 -1.54 33.53
CA ALA A 584 3.55 -1.62 32.28
C ALA A 584 3.67 -3.07 31.79
N CYS A 585 3.88 -4.02 32.70
CA CYS A 585 3.94 -5.45 32.37
C CYS A 585 2.55 -5.99 32.00
N ARG A 586 1.53 -5.65 32.79
CA ARG A 586 0.13 -6.10 32.58
C ARG A 586 -0.45 -5.66 31.24
N ALA A 587 0.09 -4.60 30.65
CA ALA A 587 -0.32 -4.14 29.32
C ALA A 587 -0.11 -5.23 28.25
N CYS A 588 0.96 -6.01 28.35
CA CYS A 588 1.33 -7.02 27.35
C CYS A 588 1.21 -8.45 27.89
N HIS A 589 1.48 -8.66 29.19
CA HIS A 589 1.55 -9.98 29.81
C HIS A 589 0.27 -10.42 30.51
N GLY A 590 -0.87 -9.77 30.26
CA GLY A 590 -2.16 -10.17 30.84
C GLY A 590 -2.57 -9.34 32.06
N GLN A 591 -3.85 -9.35 32.42
CA GLN A 591 -4.33 -8.54 33.55
C GLN A 591 -3.79 -9.02 34.89
N ASN A 592 -3.43 -10.29 35.01
CA ASN A 592 -2.84 -10.90 36.20
C ASN A 592 -1.49 -11.55 35.88
N GLY A 593 -0.93 -11.35 34.68
CA GLY A 593 0.31 -12.02 34.28
C GLY A 593 0.12 -13.37 33.60
N GLU A 594 -1.11 -13.70 33.19
CA GLU A 594 -1.51 -14.93 32.51
C GLU A 594 -1.03 -15.05 31.05
N GLY A 595 -0.35 -14.01 30.55
CA GLY A 595 0.06 -13.85 29.16
C GLY A 595 -1.06 -13.33 28.25
N SER A 596 -0.67 -12.77 27.12
CA SER A 596 -1.59 -12.40 26.03
C SER A 596 -0.94 -12.61 24.66
N VAL A 597 -1.70 -12.36 23.59
CA VAL A 597 -1.19 -12.32 22.21
C VAL A 597 0.00 -11.36 22.04
N LEU A 598 0.09 -10.30 22.86
CA LEU A 598 1.18 -9.33 22.82
C LEU A 598 2.48 -9.84 23.44
N SER A 599 2.41 -10.83 24.34
CA SER A 599 3.58 -11.42 25.02
C SER A 599 4.13 -12.67 24.33
N ARG A 600 3.66 -12.98 23.12
CA ARG A 600 4.06 -14.20 22.42
C ARG A 600 5.50 -14.13 21.92
N THR A 601 6.21 -15.23 22.06
CA THR A 601 7.53 -15.40 21.46
C THR A 601 7.45 -15.40 19.92
N ALA A 602 8.20 -14.51 19.26
CA ALA A 602 8.22 -14.43 17.78
C ALA A 602 8.98 -15.60 17.11
N THR A 603 9.88 -16.22 17.87
CA THR A 603 10.67 -17.40 17.49
C THR A 603 10.84 -18.31 18.73
N THR A 604 11.40 -19.50 18.57
CA THR A 604 11.74 -20.35 19.72
C THR A 604 12.74 -19.61 20.61
N ARG A 605 12.43 -19.52 21.91
CA ARG A 605 13.28 -18.84 22.90
C ARG A 605 13.72 -19.80 23.97
N THR A 606 14.92 -19.56 24.47
CA THR A 606 15.43 -20.17 25.70
C THR A 606 15.58 -19.04 26.71
N LEU A 607 14.80 -19.04 27.78
CA LEU A 607 14.82 -18.01 28.82
C LEU A 607 15.36 -18.61 30.12
N GLN A 608 16.05 -17.80 30.92
CA GLN A 608 16.50 -18.17 32.26
C GLN A 608 15.62 -17.48 33.31
N GLY A 609 15.12 -18.26 34.28
CA GLY A 609 14.39 -17.75 35.43
C GLY A 609 15.30 -17.59 36.65
N LYS A 610 15.15 -16.47 37.38
CA LYS A 610 15.98 -16.13 38.55
C LYS A 610 15.79 -17.09 39.73
N GLU A 611 14.57 -17.55 40.00
CA GLU A 611 14.25 -18.24 41.27
C GLU A 611 14.95 -19.60 41.41
N ASP A 612 15.34 -20.26 40.31
CA ASP A 612 15.97 -21.59 40.35
C ASP A 612 17.12 -21.82 39.34
N ASN A 613 17.60 -20.77 38.64
CA ASN A 613 18.48 -20.92 37.46
C ASN A 613 17.87 -21.85 36.39
N GLU A 614 16.53 -21.97 36.39
CA GLU A 614 15.81 -22.87 35.51
C GLU A 614 15.81 -22.32 34.09
N THR A 615 15.96 -23.23 33.12
CA THR A 615 15.99 -22.90 31.70
C THR A 615 14.68 -23.32 31.05
N PHE A 616 13.92 -22.35 30.55
CA PHE A 616 12.65 -22.57 29.86
C PHE A 616 12.85 -22.49 28.35
N VAL A 617 12.47 -23.55 27.63
CA VAL A 617 12.45 -23.54 26.16
C VAL A 617 11.01 -23.32 25.70
N LEU A 618 10.73 -22.12 25.20
CA LEU A 618 9.43 -21.72 24.71
C LEU A 618 9.42 -21.83 23.18
N ALA A 619 8.47 -22.60 22.65
CA ALA A 619 8.25 -22.62 21.20
C ALA A 619 7.75 -21.25 20.71
N LYS A 620 7.89 -20.99 19.41
CA LYS A 620 7.28 -19.82 18.76
C LYS A 620 5.77 -19.78 19.05
N GLY A 621 5.25 -18.60 19.37
CA GLY A 621 3.83 -18.36 19.61
C GLY A 621 3.38 -18.63 21.05
N THR A 622 4.26 -19.13 21.91
CA THR A 622 3.96 -19.31 23.33
C THR A 622 3.89 -17.95 24.04
N PRO A 623 2.78 -17.60 24.72
CA PRO A 623 2.73 -16.42 25.57
C PRO A 623 3.69 -16.54 26.74
N VAL A 624 4.44 -15.48 27.04
CA VAL A 624 5.28 -15.39 28.23
C VAL A 624 4.42 -14.93 29.41
N THR A 625 4.27 -15.79 30.43
CA THR A 625 3.47 -15.54 31.64
C THR A 625 4.36 -15.31 32.85
N CYS A 626 3.86 -14.64 33.89
CA CYS A 626 4.58 -14.51 35.16
C CYS A 626 4.78 -15.87 35.84
N THR A 627 3.75 -16.73 35.74
CA THR A 627 3.73 -18.09 36.30
C THR A 627 4.73 -19.05 35.68
N LEU A 628 5.40 -18.66 34.59
CA LEU A 628 6.50 -19.43 34.04
C LEU A 628 7.70 -19.47 35.01
N CYS A 629 7.94 -18.39 35.75
CA CYS A 629 9.12 -18.24 36.61
C CYS A 629 8.78 -17.92 38.08
N HIS A 630 7.55 -17.48 38.37
CA HIS A 630 7.13 -17.05 39.71
C HIS A 630 5.90 -17.82 40.19
N GLU A 631 5.83 -18.06 41.50
CA GLU A 631 4.71 -18.81 42.11
C GLU A 631 3.35 -18.08 42.06
N ASN A 632 3.34 -16.74 41.86
CA ASN A 632 2.12 -15.93 41.85
C ASN A 632 1.91 -15.15 40.54
N GLU A 633 0.65 -15.03 40.16
CA GLU A 633 0.15 -14.02 39.22
C GLU A 633 0.20 -12.62 39.90
N LEU A 634 0.50 -11.56 39.12
CA LEU A 634 0.74 -10.17 39.58
C LEU A 634 -0.45 -9.54 40.32
#